data_AF-A0AAU3SFV2-F1
#
_entry.id   AF-A0AAU3SFV2-F1
#
_cell.length_a   1.000
_cell.length_b   1.000
_cell.length_c   1.000
_cell.angle_alpha   90.00
_cell.angle_beta   90.00
_cell.angle_gamma   90.00
#
_symmetry.space_group_name_H-M   'P 1'
#
loop_
_entity.id
_entity.type
_entity.pdbx_description
1 polymer ?
#
loop_
_entity_poly.entity_id
_entity_poly.type
_entity_poly.pdbx_seq_one_letter_code
_entity_poly.pdbx_strand_id
1 'polypeptide(L)'
;MTAPLSPSTWSAPVPLRLATDESRYGGKASQLAAAARAGLPVPEGIALEWLFVDVVAAGDDEALAALHVSTTDLQGGGLAVRSSALGEDSAGASFAGQHLTCLNVRGPDGLAEAVRTVRDSAHSAAALAYRERLGLPGRPRVAVVVQELVVPECAGVLFSRDPLDGSDVLVIEASWGLGEAVVSGLVVPDHYRVRRDGRVIECTAGMKDLAVEPALAGGTSQVPVPADRIHRLCLDETRLESLRELTARCEQVFGGTQDLEWAFVADRLRLLQRRPMTGAVPPH
;
A
#
# COMPACT_ATOMS: atom_id res chain seq x y z
N MET A 1 0.97 -10.41 38.86
CA MET A 1 2.19 -9.59 38.96
C MET A 1 3.04 -9.88 37.74
N THR A 2 2.85 -9.11 36.68
CA THR A 2 3.69 -9.11 35.48
C THR A 2 5.02 -8.45 35.83
N ALA A 3 6.12 -9.12 35.50
CA ALA A 3 7.46 -8.57 35.69
C ALA A 3 7.62 -7.28 34.85
N PRO A 4 8.36 -6.27 35.32
CA PRO A 4 8.67 -5.10 34.52
C PRO A 4 9.55 -5.51 33.34
N LEU A 5 9.16 -5.08 32.14
CA LEU A 5 9.99 -5.20 30.93
C LEU A 5 11.30 -4.41 31.15
N SER A 6 12.45 -5.03 30.84
CA SER A 6 13.78 -4.39 30.87
C SER A 6 13.86 -3.14 29.95
N PRO A 7 14.87 -2.26 30.14
CA PRO A 7 14.98 -1.02 29.37
C PRO A 7 15.18 -1.29 27.87
N SER A 8 14.22 -0.81 27.08
CA SER A 8 14.11 -0.68 25.61
C SER A 8 15.07 -1.52 24.72
N THR A 9 14.60 -2.67 24.23
CA THR A 9 15.19 -3.34 23.04
C THR A 9 14.30 -3.17 21.80
N TRP A 10 13.82 -1.94 21.56
CA TRP A 10 13.25 -1.54 20.28
C TRP A 10 14.22 -0.60 19.55
N SER A 11 14.16 -0.56 18.24
CA SER A 11 14.89 0.38 17.39
C SER A 11 13.98 1.50 16.92
N ALA A 12 14.55 2.71 16.88
CA ALA A 12 13.83 3.88 16.38
C ALA A 12 13.36 3.67 14.92
N PRO A 13 12.29 4.37 14.51
CA PRO A 13 11.84 4.35 13.13
C PRO A 13 12.97 4.71 12.16
N VAL A 14 13.00 4.05 11.02
CA VAL A 14 14.00 4.30 9.97
C VAL A 14 13.34 4.86 8.71
N PRO A 15 14.04 5.70 7.92
CA PRO A 15 13.60 6.03 6.58
C PRO A 15 13.23 4.78 5.79
N LEU A 16 12.10 4.79 5.09
CA LEU A 16 11.53 3.61 4.42
C LEU A 16 12.55 2.92 3.50
N ARG A 17 13.36 3.69 2.78
CA ARG A 17 14.44 3.18 1.91
C ARG A 17 15.50 2.30 2.62
N LEU A 18 15.59 2.36 3.94
CA LEU A 18 16.53 1.58 4.76
C LEU A 18 15.89 0.32 5.38
N ALA A 19 14.58 0.14 5.25
CA ALA A 19 13.81 -0.92 5.89
C ALA A 19 13.88 -2.27 5.15
N THR A 20 15.08 -2.75 4.83
CA THR A 20 15.26 -3.95 3.97
C THR A 20 15.14 -5.28 4.70
N ASP A 21 15.19 -5.28 6.04
CA ASP A 21 15.09 -6.50 6.85
C ASP A 21 13.62 -6.90 7.07
N GLU A 22 13.15 -7.86 6.27
CA GLU A 22 11.78 -8.38 6.34
C GLU A 22 11.44 -8.98 7.71
N SER A 23 12.43 -9.54 8.42
CA SER A 23 12.22 -10.12 9.75
C SER A 23 11.93 -9.09 10.84
N ARG A 24 12.13 -7.80 10.52
CA ARG A 24 11.87 -6.67 11.41
C ARG A 24 10.73 -5.78 10.89
N TYR A 25 10.71 -5.52 9.59
CA TYR A 25 9.82 -4.55 8.96
C TYR A 25 8.70 -5.17 8.10
N GLY A 26 8.67 -6.49 7.93
CA GLY A 26 7.68 -7.20 7.10
C GLY A 26 7.87 -7.02 5.60
N GLY A 27 7.11 -7.79 4.82
CA GLY A 27 7.26 -7.90 3.35
C GLY A 27 6.98 -6.59 2.61
N LYS A 28 5.95 -5.85 3.02
CA LYS A 28 5.57 -4.60 2.35
C LYS A 28 6.65 -3.52 2.50
N ALA A 29 7.16 -3.33 3.70
CA ALA A 29 8.21 -2.36 3.96
C ALA A 29 9.50 -2.70 3.21
N SER A 30 9.91 -3.97 3.21
CA SER A 30 11.13 -4.41 2.51
C SER A 30 11.01 -4.25 1.00
N GLN A 31 9.86 -4.56 0.41
CA GLN A 31 9.59 -4.37 -1.02
C GLN A 31 9.57 -2.89 -1.40
N LEU A 32 8.94 -2.02 -0.61
CA LEU A 32 8.96 -0.57 -0.83
C LEU A 32 10.37 0.02 -0.64
N ALA A 33 11.13 -0.48 0.34
CA ALA A 33 12.52 -0.08 0.56
C ALA A 33 13.39 -0.41 -0.66
N ALA A 34 13.26 -1.63 -1.19
CA ALA A 34 13.95 -2.07 -2.40
C ALA A 34 13.53 -1.23 -3.63
N ALA A 35 12.25 -0.92 -3.78
CA ALA A 35 11.74 -0.07 -4.84
C ALA A 35 12.35 1.33 -4.78
N ALA A 36 12.35 1.96 -3.60
CA ALA A 36 12.94 3.27 -3.38
C ALA A 36 14.45 3.27 -3.68
N ARG A 37 15.18 2.24 -3.24
CA ARG A 37 16.63 2.09 -3.54
C ARG A 37 16.92 1.90 -5.02
N ALA A 38 16.00 1.32 -5.78
CA ALA A 38 16.07 1.20 -7.23
C ALA A 38 15.61 2.47 -7.98
N GLY A 39 15.28 3.55 -7.26
CA GLY A 39 14.83 4.82 -7.85
C GLY A 39 13.41 4.78 -8.40
N LEU A 40 12.58 3.80 -8.01
CA LEU A 40 11.16 3.81 -8.32
C LEU A 40 10.46 4.93 -7.53
N PRO A 41 9.37 5.52 -8.05
CA PRO A 41 8.77 6.74 -7.49
C PRO A 41 7.89 6.45 -6.26
N VAL A 42 8.48 5.89 -5.22
CA VAL A 42 7.80 5.58 -3.94
C VAL A 42 7.65 6.88 -3.12
N PRO A 43 6.47 7.16 -2.53
CA PRO A 43 6.33 8.26 -1.58
C PRO A 43 7.29 8.11 -0.40
N GLU A 44 7.84 9.24 0.06
CA GLU A 44 8.70 9.27 1.25
C GLU A 44 7.94 8.77 2.49
N GLY A 45 8.69 8.23 3.44
CA GLY A 45 8.11 7.64 4.63
C GLY A 45 9.14 6.99 5.53
N ILE A 46 8.64 6.37 6.58
CA ILE A 46 9.40 5.61 7.56
C ILE A 46 8.81 4.22 7.72
N ALA A 47 9.61 3.30 8.24
CA ALA A 47 9.17 1.98 8.67
C ALA A 47 9.36 1.84 10.17
N LEU A 48 8.35 1.27 10.83
CA LEU A 48 8.34 0.91 12.23
C LEU A 48 8.54 -0.59 12.33
N GLU A 49 9.56 -1.04 13.06
CA GLU A 49 9.71 -2.46 13.33
C GLU A 49 8.61 -2.98 14.27
N TRP A 50 8.34 -4.27 14.22
CA TRP A 50 7.21 -4.86 14.96
C TRP A 50 7.30 -4.68 16.49
N LEU A 51 8.49 -4.69 17.09
CA LEU A 51 8.65 -4.42 18.54
C LEU A 51 8.30 -2.98 18.88
N PHE A 52 8.75 -2.03 18.06
CA PHE A 52 8.42 -0.62 18.23
C PHE A 52 6.91 -0.39 18.13
N VAL A 53 6.25 -1.06 17.17
CA VAL A 53 4.79 -1.03 17.02
C VAL A 53 4.07 -1.51 18.28
N ASP A 54 4.52 -2.60 18.90
CA ASP A 54 3.93 -3.11 20.14
C ASP A 54 4.09 -2.13 21.31
N VAL A 55 5.26 -1.47 21.40
CA VAL A 55 5.57 -0.50 22.46
C VAL A 55 4.77 0.79 22.29
N VAL A 56 4.67 1.33 21.07
CA VAL A 56 3.75 2.44 20.75
C VAL A 56 2.32 2.07 21.11
N ALA A 57 1.91 0.84 20.77
CA ALA A 57 0.55 0.39 21.03
C ALA A 57 0.24 0.18 22.52
N ALA A 58 1.27 0.01 23.36
CA ALA A 58 1.16 -0.02 24.81
C ALA A 58 1.09 1.37 25.44
N GLY A 59 1.27 2.44 24.67
CA GLY A 59 1.22 3.83 25.15
C GLY A 59 2.51 4.28 25.83
N ASP A 60 3.66 3.74 25.43
CA ASP A 60 4.96 4.15 25.96
C ASP A 60 5.35 5.57 25.50
N ASP A 61 5.62 6.46 26.45
CA ASP A 61 5.88 7.88 26.18
C ASP A 61 7.15 8.10 25.33
N GLU A 62 8.21 7.32 25.54
CA GLU A 62 9.46 7.46 24.81
C GLU A 62 9.29 7.02 23.34
N ALA A 63 8.61 5.91 23.10
CA ALA A 63 8.29 5.45 21.76
C ALA A 63 7.32 6.39 21.03
N LEU A 64 6.32 6.96 21.72
CA LEU A 64 5.42 7.96 21.14
C LEU A 64 6.17 9.24 20.74
N ALA A 65 7.09 9.71 21.58
CA ALA A 65 7.94 10.85 21.27
C ALA A 65 8.85 10.56 20.07
N ALA A 66 9.48 9.38 20.03
CA ALA A 66 10.31 8.94 18.90
C ALA A 66 9.51 8.87 17.59
N LEU A 67 8.29 8.30 17.62
CA LEU A 67 7.39 8.22 16.47
C LEU A 67 7.03 9.62 15.94
N HIS A 68 6.72 10.56 16.85
CA HIS A 68 6.43 11.93 16.48
C HIS A 68 7.64 12.59 15.79
N VAL A 69 8.82 12.53 16.42
CA VAL A 69 10.05 13.12 15.86
C VAL A 69 10.36 12.55 14.48
N SER A 70 10.26 11.23 14.29
CA SER A 70 10.55 10.57 13.01
C SER A 70 9.59 10.92 11.87
N THR A 71 8.44 11.55 12.16
CA THR A 71 7.47 11.97 11.14
C THR A 71 7.44 13.48 10.90
N THR A 72 8.21 14.26 11.65
CA THR A 72 8.24 15.74 11.50
C THR A 72 8.72 16.21 10.12
N ASP A 73 9.63 15.46 9.49
CA ASP A 73 10.15 15.78 8.16
C ASP A 73 9.21 15.36 7.01
N LEU A 74 8.13 14.61 7.30
CA LEU A 74 7.13 14.24 6.31
C LEU A 74 6.20 15.44 6.10
N GLN A 75 6.30 16.07 4.93
CA GLN A 75 5.65 17.37 4.65
C GLN A 75 4.23 17.21 4.08
N GLY A 76 3.76 15.98 3.89
CA GLY A 76 2.40 15.67 3.47
C GLY A 76 1.40 15.94 4.58
N GLY A 77 0.43 16.83 4.34
CA GLY A 77 -0.59 17.23 5.33
C GLY A 77 -1.41 16.08 5.94
N GLY A 78 -1.31 14.85 5.43
CA GLY A 78 -1.76 13.61 6.07
C GLY A 78 -0.80 12.46 5.78
N LEU A 79 -0.90 11.39 6.57
CA LEU A 79 -0.07 10.18 6.45
C LEU A 79 -0.92 8.97 6.04
N ALA A 80 -0.31 8.03 5.32
CA ALA A 80 -0.84 6.70 5.08
C ALA A 80 -0.11 5.70 5.99
N VAL A 81 -0.84 5.07 6.90
CA VAL A 81 -0.31 4.10 7.88
C VAL A 81 -0.78 2.71 7.46
N ARG A 82 0.16 1.83 7.14
CA ARG A 82 -0.11 0.55 6.47
C ARG A 82 0.52 -0.61 7.22
N SER A 83 -0.23 -1.70 7.37
CA SER A 83 0.35 -2.94 7.88
C SER A 83 1.40 -3.51 6.93
N SER A 84 2.45 -4.07 7.53
CA SER A 84 3.50 -4.85 6.88
C SER A 84 3.73 -6.08 7.74
N ALA A 85 2.99 -7.17 7.51
CA ALA A 85 3.12 -8.34 8.38
C ALA A 85 4.37 -9.14 8.05
N LEU A 86 4.83 -9.90 9.05
CA LEU A 86 6.00 -10.74 8.96
C LEU A 86 5.62 -12.16 8.52
N GLY A 87 6.39 -12.75 7.60
CA GLY A 87 6.18 -14.12 7.13
C GLY A 87 5.07 -14.27 6.09
N GLU A 88 4.67 -13.16 5.45
CA GLU A 88 3.70 -13.13 4.34
C GLU A 88 4.26 -13.82 3.07
N ASP A 89 5.60 -13.84 2.91
CA ASP A 89 6.26 -14.35 1.69
C ASP A 89 6.59 -15.86 1.71
N SER A 90 6.01 -16.64 2.64
CA SER A 90 5.93 -18.09 2.41
C SER A 90 5.07 -18.33 1.17
N ALA A 91 5.59 -19.08 0.19
CA ALA A 91 5.21 -19.12 -1.24
C ALA A 91 3.74 -19.49 -1.62
N GLY A 92 2.78 -19.34 -0.71
CA GLY A 92 1.35 -19.45 -0.98
C GLY A 92 0.45 -18.67 0.00
N ALA A 93 0.99 -17.85 0.90
CA ALA A 93 0.23 -17.15 1.94
C ALA A 93 0.10 -15.65 1.65
N SER A 94 -0.48 -15.30 0.51
CA SER A 94 -0.96 -13.92 0.32
C SER A 94 -2.16 -13.73 1.27
N PHE A 95 -1.99 -12.90 2.30
CA PHE A 95 -3.08 -12.41 3.16
C PHE A 95 -3.95 -11.42 2.37
N ALA A 96 -4.45 -11.85 1.21
CA ALA A 96 -5.30 -11.08 0.33
C ALA A 96 -6.51 -10.58 1.13
N GLY A 97 -6.61 -9.24 1.27
CA GLY A 97 -7.73 -8.57 1.94
C GLY A 97 -7.59 -8.35 3.45
N GLN A 98 -6.44 -8.64 4.09
CA GLN A 98 -6.25 -8.41 5.54
C GLN A 98 -5.22 -7.33 5.90
N HIS A 99 -4.70 -6.59 4.92
CA HIS A 99 -3.78 -5.48 5.21
C HIS A 99 -4.57 -4.23 5.56
N LEU A 100 -4.68 -3.94 6.85
CA LEU A 100 -5.28 -2.69 7.30
C LEU A 100 -4.43 -1.50 6.85
N THR A 101 -5.11 -0.52 6.27
CA THR A 101 -4.53 0.77 5.90
C THR A 101 -5.40 1.88 6.49
N CYS A 102 -4.78 2.80 7.21
CA CYS A 102 -5.40 4.03 7.66
C CYS A 102 -4.89 5.17 6.76
N LEU A 103 -5.79 5.79 5.98
CA LEU A 103 -5.45 6.90 5.10
C LEU A 103 -5.73 8.25 5.77
N ASN A 104 -4.97 9.27 5.36
CA ASN A 104 -5.09 10.64 5.85
C ASN A 104 -5.09 10.76 7.37
N VAL A 105 -4.14 10.05 7.98
CA VAL A 105 -3.86 10.15 9.41
C VAL A 105 -3.20 11.49 9.69
N ARG A 106 -3.74 12.23 10.65
CA ARG A 106 -3.30 13.60 10.97
C ARG A 106 -2.89 13.72 12.43
N GLY A 107 -1.81 14.45 12.66
CA GLY A 107 -1.31 14.77 13.99
C GLY A 107 -0.72 13.58 14.76
N PRO A 108 -0.04 13.85 15.89
CA PRO A 108 0.64 12.82 16.69
C PRO A 108 -0.33 11.78 17.26
N ASP A 109 -1.46 12.24 17.83
CA ASP A 109 -2.45 11.34 18.45
C ASP A 109 -3.11 10.42 17.42
N GLY A 110 -3.47 10.97 16.25
CA GLY A 110 -4.01 10.18 15.15
C GLY A 110 -3.02 9.14 14.64
N LEU A 111 -1.72 9.49 14.58
CA LEU A 111 -0.67 8.56 14.20
C LEU A 111 -0.52 7.42 15.21
N ALA A 112 -0.50 7.71 16.51
CA ALA A 112 -0.44 6.70 17.55
C ALA A 112 -1.68 5.77 17.52
N GLU A 113 -2.87 6.32 17.31
CA GLU A 113 -4.11 5.55 17.15
C GLU A 113 -4.08 4.66 15.89
N ALA A 114 -3.59 5.17 14.77
CA ALA A 114 -3.47 4.39 13.54
C ALA A 114 -2.49 3.23 13.70
N VAL A 115 -1.35 3.43 14.36
CA VAL A 115 -0.39 2.35 14.68
C VAL A 115 -1.05 1.29 15.58
N ARG A 116 -1.81 1.72 16.61
CA ARG A 116 -2.60 0.81 17.46
C ARG A 116 -3.61 0.01 16.66
N THR A 117 -4.38 0.68 15.81
CA THR A 117 -5.41 0.07 14.96
C THR A 117 -4.81 -0.99 14.04
N VAL A 118 -3.68 -0.69 13.39
CA VAL A 118 -2.95 -1.65 12.55
C VAL A 118 -2.40 -2.83 13.35
N ARG A 119 -1.88 -2.58 14.56
CA ARG A 119 -1.43 -3.65 15.45
C ARG A 119 -2.57 -4.59 15.84
N ASP A 120 -3.70 -4.01 16.20
CA ASP A 120 -4.87 -4.76 16.69
C ASP A 120 -5.57 -5.54 15.58
N SER A 121 -5.56 -5.06 14.33
CA SER A 121 -6.11 -5.82 13.21
C SER A 121 -5.38 -7.16 12.99
N ALA A 122 -4.06 -7.20 13.20
CA ALA A 122 -3.26 -8.42 13.14
C ALA A 122 -3.58 -9.41 14.28
N HIS A 123 -4.18 -8.92 15.37
CA HIS A 123 -4.61 -9.70 16.54
C HIS A 123 -6.11 -9.99 16.55
N SER A 124 -6.84 -9.59 15.51
CA SER A 124 -8.28 -9.88 15.38
C SER A 124 -8.54 -11.39 15.32
N ALA A 125 -9.73 -11.82 15.75
CA ALA A 125 -10.12 -13.23 15.71
C ALA A 125 -10.00 -13.84 14.30
N ALA A 126 -10.35 -13.06 13.27
CA ALA A 126 -10.24 -13.49 11.87
C ALA A 126 -8.77 -13.68 11.44
N ALA A 127 -7.88 -12.75 11.81
CA ALA A 127 -6.46 -12.86 11.50
C ALA A 127 -5.79 -14.05 12.23
N LEU A 128 -6.15 -14.25 13.51
CA LEU A 128 -5.65 -15.39 14.29
C LEU A 128 -6.12 -16.73 13.73
N ALA A 129 -7.41 -16.86 13.40
CA ALA A 129 -7.96 -18.07 12.79
C ALA A 129 -7.32 -18.39 11.42
N TYR A 130 -7.06 -17.36 10.61
CA TYR A 130 -6.36 -17.53 9.33
C TYR A 130 -4.92 -18.02 9.53
N ARG A 131 -4.19 -17.45 10.50
CA ARG A 131 -2.82 -17.89 10.84
C ARG A 131 -2.78 -19.34 11.34
N GLU A 132 -3.74 -19.73 12.16
CA GLU A 132 -3.88 -21.11 12.64
C GLU A 132 -4.11 -22.06 11.48
N ARG A 133 -4.97 -21.70 10.52
CA ARG A 133 -5.21 -22.49 9.30
C ARG A 133 -3.96 -22.65 8.43
N LEU A 134 -3.07 -21.67 8.42
CA LEU A 134 -1.78 -21.74 7.75
C LEU A 134 -0.69 -22.45 8.57
N GLY A 135 -0.99 -22.87 9.80
CA GLY A 135 -0.01 -23.51 10.69
C GLY A 135 1.12 -22.58 11.13
N LEU A 136 0.91 -21.25 11.11
CA LEU A 136 1.93 -20.27 11.47
C LEU A 136 2.07 -20.18 12.99
N PRO A 137 3.22 -20.57 13.57
CA PRO A 137 3.38 -20.61 15.03
C PRO A 137 3.55 -19.20 15.61
N GLY A 138 3.24 -19.09 16.91
CA GLY A 138 3.51 -17.89 17.71
C GLY A 138 2.54 -16.72 17.49
N ARG A 139 2.77 -15.66 18.27
CA ARG A 139 1.96 -14.43 18.20
C ARG A 139 2.18 -13.72 16.86
N PRO A 140 1.12 -13.11 16.28
CA PRO A 140 1.27 -12.27 15.11
C PRO A 140 2.22 -11.11 15.43
N ARG A 141 3.16 -10.87 14.52
CA ARG A 141 4.06 -9.71 14.57
C ARG A 141 3.77 -8.88 13.34
N VAL A 142 3.56 -7.59 13.55
CA VAL A 142 3.21 -6.66 12.49
C VAL A 142 4.08 -5.43 12.59
N ALA A 143 4.80 -5.16 11.51
CA ALA A 143 5.48 -3.89 11.32
C ALA A 143 4.53 -2.91 10.62
N VAL A 144 4.91 -1.64 10.62
CA VAL A 144 4.07 -0.57 10.06
C VAL A 144 4.90 0.28 9.10
N VAL A 145 4.33 0.56 7.94
CA VAL A 145 4.85 1.56 7.01
C VAL A 145 4.04 2.84 7.21
N VAL A 146 4.73 3.97 7.42
CA VAL A 146 4.12 5.30 7.49
C VAL A 146 4.66 6.11 6.33
N GLN A 147 3.80 6.48 5.38
CA GLN A 147 4.18 7.25 4.19
C GLN A 147 3.44 8.58 4.15
N GLU A 148 4.02 9.55 3.44
CA GLU A 148 3.27 10.74 3.02
C GLU A 148 2.03 10.31 2.23
N LEU A 149 0.86 10.83 2.61
CA LEU A 149 -0.32 10.66 1.80
C LEU A 149 -0.18 11.49 0.53
N VAL A 150 -0.15 10.81 -0.61
CA VAL A 150 -0.33 11.48 -1.90
C VAL A 150 -1.81 11.78 -2.10
N VAL A 151 -2.12 13.00 -2.57
CA VAL A 151 -3.49 13.41 -2.91
C VAL A 151 -3.62 13.38 -4.44
N PRO A 152 -4.08 12.27 -5.02
CA PRO A 152 -4.07 12.09 -6.46
C PRO A 152 -5.28 12.69 -7.16
N GLU A 153 -5.12 12.96 -8.45
CA GLU A 153 -6.26 13.20 -9.35
C GLU A 153 -6.94 11.86 -9.71
N CYS A 154 -6.13 10.83 -9.93
CA CYS A 154 -6.57 9.46 -10.15
C CYS A 154 -5.57 8.44 -9.59
N ALA A 155 -6.08 7.29 -9.22
CA ALA A 155 -5.31 6.18 -8.68
C ALA A 155 -5.96 4.85 -9.10
N GLY A 156 -5.22 3.76 -8.92
CA GLY A 156 -5.69 2.49 -9.40
C GLY A 156 -4.75 1.33 -9.12
N VAL A 157 -5.08 0.21 -9.75
CA VAL A 157 -4.28 -1.01 -9.75
C VAL A 157 -3.79 -1.31 -11.16
N LEU A 158 -2.66 -1.99 -11.24
CA LEU A 158 -2.07 -2.46 -12.49
C LEU A 158 -1.53 -3.87 -12.29
N PHE A 159 -1.95 -4.78 -13.17
CA PHE A 159 -1.37 -6.11 -13.31
C PHE A 159 -0.49 -6.15 -14.54
N SER A 160 0.75 -6.62 -14.40
CA SER A 160 1.70 -6.68 -15.52
C SER A 160 1.37 -7.81 -16.52
N ARG A 161 0.41 -8.65 -16.17
CA ARG A 161 -0.18 -9.71 -16.99
C ARG A 161 -1.67 -9.75 -16.69
N ASP A 162 -2.48 -10.24 -17.62
CA ASP A 162 -3.90 -10.42 -17.38
C ASP A 162 -4.14 -11.44 -16.25
N PRO A 163 -4.77 -11.04 -15.13
CA PRO A 163 -4.98 -11.93 -14.00
C PRO A 163 -6.05 -13.00 -14.27
N LEU A 164 -6.86 -12.85 -15.32
CA LEU A 164 -7.94 -13.78 -15.65
C LEU A 164 -7.48 -14.90 -16.58
N ASP A 165 -6.77 -14.55 -17.66
CA ASP A 165 -6.38 -15.49 -18.70
C ASP A 165 -4.86 -15.70 -18.83
N GLY A 166 -4.05 -14.92 -18.11
CA GLY A 166 -2.59 -15.01 -18.14
C GLY A 166 -1.93 -14.46 -19.41
N SER A 167 -2.68 -13.77 -20.27
CA SER A 167 -2.16 -13.15 -21.49
C SER A 167 -1.19 -12.02 -21.17
N ASP A 168 -0.12 -11.89 -21.98
CA ASP A 168 0.96 -10.91 -21.76
C ASP A 168 0.55 -9.48 -22.18
N VAL A 169 -0.44 -8.96 -21.47
CA VAL A 169 -0.96 -7.60 -21.57
C VAL A 169 -1.03 -6.99 -20.18
N LEU A 170 -0.79 -5.69 -20.10
CA LEU A 170 -1.01 -4.93 -18.87
C LEU A 170 -2.51 -4.71 -18.72
N VAL A 171 -3.05 -5.03 -17.54
CA VAL A 171 -4.44 -4.72 -17.17
C VAL A 171 -4.41 -3.60 -16.15
N ILE A 172 -5.08 -2.50 -16.46
CA ILE A 172 -5.09 -1.28 -15.63
C ILE A 172 -6.54 -0.97 -15.27
N GLU A 173 -6.78 -0.80 -13.98
CA GLU A 173 -8.05 -0.30 -13.45
C GLU A 173 -7.81 1.02 -12.75
N ALA A 174 -8.61 2.04 -13.06
CA ALA A 174 -8.37 3.39 -12.59
C ALA A 174 -9.67 4.11 -12.20
N SER A 175 -9.59 4.93 -11.14
CA SER A 175 -10.67 5.84 -10.75
C SER A 175 -10.17 7.20 -10.25
N TRP A 176 -11.08 8.15 -10.09
CA TRP A 176 -10.82 9.47 -9.55
C TRP A 176 -10.52 9.43 -8.04
N GLY A 177 -9.62 10.30 -7.59
CA GLY A 177 -9.24 10.41 -6.18
C GLY A 177 -8.40 9.24 -5.69
N LEU A 178 -8.47 8.94 -4.40
CA LEU A 178 -7.70 7.89 -3.73
C LEU A 178 -8.07 6.50 -4.25
N GLY A 179 -7.05 5.62 -4.36
CA GLY A 179 -7.20 4.26 -4.88
C GLY A 179 -8.10 3.35 -4.04
N GLU A 180 -8.48 3.77 -2.83
CA GLU A 180 -9.45 3.09 -1.97
C GLU A 180 -10.77 2.80 -2.70
N ALA A 181 -11.21 3.71 -3.58
CA ALA A 181 -12.44 3.50 -4.37
C ALA A 181 -12.39 2.23 -5.24
N VAL A 182 -11.22 1.94 -5.83
CA VAL A 182 -10.99 0.77 -6.69
C VAL A 182 -10.82 -0.47 -5.83
N VAL A 183 -9.92 -0.41 -4.85
CA VAL A 183 -9.56 -1.56 -4.00
C VAL A 183 -10.74 -2.04 -3.16
N SER A 184 -11.61 -1.15 -2.72
CA SER A 184 -12.82 -1.47 -1.95
C SER A 184 -14.05 -1.75 -2.82
N GLY A 185 -13.94 -1.71 -4.15
CA GLY A 185 -15.04 -2.00 -5.07
C GLY A 185 -16.21 -1.01 -4.96
N LEU A 186 -15.93 0.25 -4.62
CA LEU A 186 -16.96 1.29 -4.43
C LEU A 186 -17.48 1.84 -5.76
N VAL A 187 -16.74 1.63 -6.85
CA VAL A 187 -17.06 2.12 -8.20
C VAL A 187 -16.80 1.03 -9.23
N VAL A 188 -17.34 1.22 -10.44
CA VAL A 188 -16.86 0.52 -11.62
C VAL A 188 -15.71 1.35 -12.22
N PRO A 189 -14.44 0.93 -12.11
CA PRO A 189 -13.31 1.72 -12.59
C PRO A 189 -13.26 1.77 -14.13
N ASP A 190 -12.47 2.68 -14.67
CA ASP A 190 -12.03 2.58 -16.05
C ASP A 190 -11.15 1.33 -16.21
N HIS A 191 -11.31 0.62 -17.32
CA HIS A 191 -10.57 -0.61 -17.60
C HIS A 191 -9.78 -0.46 -18.91
N TYR A 192 -8.50 -0.78 -18.84
CA TYR A 192 -7.60 -0.74 -19.99
C TYR A 192 -6.83 -2.05 -20.11
N ARG A 193 -6.71 -2.54 -21.35
CA ARG A 193 -5.74 -3.59 -21.71
C ARG A 193 -4.72 -3.00 -22.67
N VAL A 194 -3.46 -3.03 -22.27
CA VAL A 194 -2.36 -2.39 -23.00
C VAL A 194 -1.30 -3.43 -23.30
N ARG A 195 -0.88 -3.53 -24.56
CA ARG A 195 0.22 -4.41 -24.96
C ARG A 195 1.56 -3.88 -24.45
N ARG A 196 2.57 -4.76 -24.41
CA ARG A 196 3.95 -4.40 -24.03
C ARG A 196 4.56 -3.31 -24.92
N ASP A 197 4.10 -3.21 -26.17
CA ASP A 197 4.50 -2.18 -27.15
C ASP A 197 3.77 -0.83 -26.96
N GLY A 198 2.90 -0.71 -25.97
CA GLY A 198 2.14 0.51 -25.66
C GLY A 198 0.78 0.59 -26.36
N ARG A 199 0.47 -0.31 -27.28
CA ARG A 199 -0.82 -0.29 -27.98
C ARG A 199 -1.96 -0.66 -27.04
N VAL A 200 -2.92 0.26 -26.88
CA VAL A 200 -4.19 0.00 -26.20
C VAL A 200 -5.05 -0.90 -27.09
N ILE A 201 -5.43 -2.08 -26.59
CA ILE A 201 -6.28 -3.04 -27.30
C ILE A 201 -7.72 -3.04 -26.78
N GLU A 202 -7.92 -2.59 -25.55
CA GLU A 202 -9.24 -2.42 -24.94
C GLU A 202 -9.21 -1.20 -24.02
N CYS A 203 -10.27 -0.40 -24.08
CA CYS A 203 -10.44 0.79 -23.25
C CYS A 203 -11.94 0.98 -23.01
N THR A 204 -12.36 0.79 -21.77
CA THR A 204 -13.76 0.85 -21.36
C THR A 204 -13.89 1.84 -20.22
N ALA A 205 -14.67 2.90 -20.43
CA ALA A 205 -14.96 3.85 -19.38
C ALA A 205 -15.89 3.23 -18.33
N GLY A 206 -15.54 3.39 -17.07
CA GLY A 206 -16.32 2.94 -15.93
C GLY A 206 -17.48 3.86 -15.57
N MET A 207 -18.16 3.52 -14.47
CA MET A 207 -19.14 4.37 -13.79
C MET A 207 -18.50 4.84 -12.48
N LYS A 208 -17.82 6.00 -12.55
CA LYS A 208 -17.08 6.61 -11.44
C LYS A 208 -17.90 7.75 -10.84
N ASP A 209 -19.05 7.41 -10.27
CA ASP A 209 -20.03 8.37 -9.72
C ASP A 209 -19.64 8.93 -8.34
N LEU A 210 -18.67 8.29 -7.67
CA LEU A 210 -18.01 8.80 -6.47
C LEU A 210 -16.48 8.76 -6.58
N ALA A 211 -15.83 9.60 -5.78
CA ALA A 211 -14.39 9.57 -5.53
C ALA A 211 -14.15 9.50 -4.02
N VAL A 212 -13.03 8.90 -3.62
CA VAL A 212 -12.58 8.93 -2.21
C VAL A 212 -11.52 10.01 -2.07
N GLU A 213 -11.74 10.95 -1.15
CA GLU A 213 -10.85 12.09 -0.93
C GLU A 213 -10.41 12.19 0.54
N PRO A 214 -9.23 12.79 0.82
CA PRO A 214 -8.82 13.08 2.19
C PRO A 214 -9.76 14.09 2.87
N ALA A 215 -10.32 13.74 4.02
CA ALA A 215 -11.16 14.66 4.81
C ALA A 215 -10.32 15.67 5.62
N LEU A 216 -10.87 16.87 5.85
CA LEU A 216 -10.15 17.95 6.57
C LEU A 216 -9.75 17.55 8.01
N ALA A 217 -10.63 16.80 8.69
CA ALA A 217 -10.41 16.36 10.08
C ALA A 217 -9.52 15.10 10.21
N GLY A 218 -9.07 14.52 9.08
CA GLY A 218 -8.43 13.21 9.04
C GLY A 218 -9.38 12.11 8.57
N GLY A 219 -8.81 10.99 8.10
CA GLY A 219 -9.57 9.93 7.44
C GLY A 219 -10.02 10.30 6.02
N THR A 220 -10.88 9.48 5.43
CA THR A 220 -11.37 9.65 4.06
C THR A 220 -12.87 9.91 4.02
N SER A 221 -13.32 10.56 2.94
CA SER A 221 -14.74 10.78 2.66
C SER A 221 -15.05 10.45 1.21
N GLN A 222 -16.22 9.86 0.98
CA GLN A 222 -16.76 9.68 -0.36
C GLN A 222 -17.44 10.96 -0.82
N VAL A 223 -17.06 11.46 -1.99
CA VAL A 223 -17.63 12.67 -2.59
C VAL A 223 -18.21 12.34 -3.96
N PRO A 224 -19.36 12.94 -4.35
CA PRO A 224 -19.93 12.72 -5.66
C PRO A 224 -19.03 13.32 -6.75
N VAL A 225 -18.84 12.58 -7.83
CA VAL A 225 -18.09 13.05 -9.00
C VAL A 225 -19.02 13.87 -9.90
N PRO A 226 -18.57 15.02 -10.44
CA PRO A 226 -19.34 15.81 -11.40
C PRO A 226 -19.83 14.96 -12.59
N ALA A 227 -21.07 15.19 -13.05
CA ALA A 227 -21.72 14.36 -14.06
C ALA A 227 -20.92 14.21 -15.36
N ASP A 228 -20.18 15.24 -15.77
CA ASP A 228 -19.30 15.25 -16.95
C ASP A 228 -18.04 14.39 -16.79
N ARG A 229 -17.69 13.98 -15.57
CA ARG A 229 -16.51 13.16 -15.25
C ARG A 229 -16.82 11.69 -14.97
N ILE A 230 -18.08 11.31 -14.72
CA ILE A 230 -18.46 9.94 -14.31
C ILE A 230 -17.99 8.90 -15.32
N HIS A 231 -18.30 9.12 -16.60
CA HIS A 231 -17.93 8.25 -17.72
C HIS A 231 -16.72 8.75 -18.51
N ARG A 232 -16.00 9.75 -17.98
CA ARG A 232 -14.75 10.22 -18.60
C ARG A 232 -13.60 9.34 -18.16
N LEU A 233 -12.77 8.93 -19.12
CA LEU A 233 -11.52 8.20 -18.85
C LEU A 233 -10.58 9.08 -18.02
N CYS A 234 -10.02 8.52 -16.94
CA CYS A 234 -9.11 9.23 -16.04
C CYS A 234 -7.63 9.16 -16.43
N LEU A 235 -7.28 8.27 -17.37
CA LEU A 235 -5.95 8.15 -17.95
C LEU A 235 -5.95 8.54 -19.42
N ASP A 236 -4.96 9.34 -19.81
CA ASP A 236 -4.59 9.62 -21.18
C ASP A 236 -3.41 8.74 -21.62
N GLU A 237 -3.00 8.89 -22.88
CA GLU A 237 -1.92 8.10 -23.48
C GLU A 237 -0.57 8.29 -22.75
N THR A 238 -0.26 9.51 -22.31
CA THR A 238 0.98 9.81 -21.58
C THR A 238 1.03 9.13 -20.20
N ARG A 239 -0.10 9.09 -19.50
CA ARG A 239 -0.22 8.38 -18.22
C ARG A 239 -0.16 6.86 -18.40
N LEU A 240 -0.79 6.31 -19.45
CA LEU A 240 -0.68 4.89 -19.77
C LEU A 240 0.77 4.48 -20.09
N GLU A 241 1.50 5.32 -20.82
CA GLU A 241 2.91 5.09 -21.09
C GLU A 241 3.76 5.13 -19.81
N SER A 242 3.52 6.10 -18.92
CA SER A 242 4.21 6.19 -17.63
C SER A 242 3.98 4.93 -16.77
N LEU A 243 2.78 4.37 -16.81
CA LEU A 243 2.45 3.11 -16.12
C LEU A 243 3.15 1.91 -16.75
N ARG A 244 3.26 1.87 -18.08
CA ARG A 244 4.01 0.84 -18.82
C ARG A 244 5.49 0.87 -18.45
N GLU A 245 6.10 2.04 -18.42
CA GLU A 245 7.48 2.25 -17.99
C GLU A 245 7.70 1.84 -16.53
N LEU A 246 6.81 2.24 -15.62
CA LEU A 246 6.86 1.83 -14.22
C LEU A 246 6.82 0.31 -14.09
N THR A 247 5.93 -0.35 -14.85
CA THR A 247 5.78 -1.80 -14.86
C THR A 247 7.06 -2.50 -15.30
N ALA A 248 7.63 -2.07 -16.43
CA ALA A 248 8.88 -2.63 -16.95
C ALA A 248 10.04 -2.46 -15.95
N ARG A 249 10.13 -1.30 -15.29
CA ARG A 249 11.14 -1.06 -14.25
C ARG A 249 10.91 -1.94 -13.02
N CYS A 250 9.67 -2.15 -12.59
CA CYS A 250 9.36 -3.09 -11.51
C CYS A 250 9.74 -4.53 -11.88
N GLU A 251 9.42 -4.99 -13.09
CA GLU A 251 9.81 -6.31 -13.59
C GLU A 251 11.33 -6.46 -13.67
N GLN A 252 12.07 -5.41 -14.06
CA GLN A 252 13.53 -5.41 -14.07
C GLN A 252 14.13 -5.51 -12.66
N VAL A 253 13.54 -4.81 -11.68
CA VAL A 253 14.06 -4.76 -10.31
C VAL A 253 13.72 -6.03 -9.52
N PHE A 254 12.51 -6.55 -9.68
CA PHE A 254 11.99 -7.62 -8.84
C PHE A 254 11.84 -8.97 -9.54
N GLY A 255 11.89 -8.99 -10.88
CA GLY A 255 11.54 -10.17 -11.68
C GLY A 255 10.07 -10.57 -11.55
N GLY A 256 9.66 -11.53 -12.37
CA GLY A 256 8.29 -12.07 -12.36
C GLY A 256 7.23 -11.04 -12.76
N THR A 257 5.96 -11.40 -12.50
CA THR A 257 4.79 -10.56 -12.78
C THR A 257 4.42 -9.70 -11.58
N GLN A 258 3.88 -8.51 -11.84
CA GLN A 258 3.64 -7.48 -10.85
C GLN A 258 2.16 -7.17 -10.68
N ASP A 259 1.74 -7.00 -9.43
CA ASP A 259 0.50 -6.35 -9.02
C ASP A 259 0.89 -5.04 -8.31
N LEU A 260 0.55 -3.90 -8.92
CA LEU A 260 0.97 -2.57 -8.51
C LEU A 260 -0.24 -1.72 -8.11
N GLU A 261 -0.15 -1.07 -6.96
CA GLU A 261 -1.03 0.05 -6.62
C GLU A 261 -0.31 1.37 -6.93
N TRP A 262 -0.98 2.27 -7.63
CA TRP A 262 -0.37 3.49 -8.15
C TRP A 262 -1.29 4.70 -8.02
N ALA A 263 -0.70 5.90 -8.11
CA ALA A 263 -1.41 7.16 -8.06
C ALA A 263 -0.73 8.24 -8.92
N PHE A 264 -1.53 9.09 -9.58
CA PHE A 264 -1.05 10.29 -10.27
C PHE A 264 -1.36 11.54 -9.44
N VAL A 265 -0.32 12.30 -9.12
CA VAL A 265 -0.42 13.66 -8.56
C VAL A 265 0.07 14.62 -9.64
N ALA A 266 -0.86 15.31 -10.29
CA ALA A 266 -0.58 15.97 -11.58
C ALA A 266 0.03 14.95 -12.55
N ASP A 267 1.18 15.25 -13.15
CA ASP A 267 1.87 14.36 -14.09
C ASP A 267 2.87 13.41 -13.40
N ARG A 268 2.90 13.38 -12.07
CA ARG A 268 3.86 12.55 -11.32
C ARG A 268 3.19 11.25 -10.88
N LEU A 269 3.62 10.16 -11.51
CA LEU A 269 3.29 8.80 -11.11
C LEU A 269 3.98 8.43 -9.79
N ARG A 270 3.25 7.80 -8.88
CA ARG A 270 3.73 7.29 -7.59
C ARG A 270 3.41 5.80 -7.46
N LEU A 271 4.41 5.03 -7.05
CA LEU A 271 4.24 3.61 -6.71
C LEU A 271 3.84 3.51 -5.23
N LEU A 272 2.60 3.13 -4.95
CA LEU A 272 2.07 3.03 -3.59
C LEU A 272 2.35 1.67 -2.98
N GLN A 273 2.19 0.60 -3.75
CA GLN A 273 2.42 -0.76 -3.30
C GLN A 273 2.81 -1.63 -4.48
N ARG A 274 3.56 -2.69 -4.20
CA ARG A 274 3.88 -3.73 -5.16
C ARG A 274 3.72 -5.09 -4.48
N ARG A 275 3.22 -6.07 -5.24
CA ARG A 275 3.17 -7.49 -4.88
C ARG A 275 3.55 -8.34 -6.10
N PRO A 276 4.10 -9.55 -5.90
CA PRO A 276 4.15 -10.53 -6.97
C PRO A 276 2.74 -11.03 -7.28
N MET A 277 2.40 -11.29 -8.54
CA MET A 277 1.12 -11.93 -8.86
C MET A 277 1.19 -13.42 -8.50
N THR A 278 0.40 -13.84 -7.50
CA THR A 278 0.24 -15.26 -7.14
C THR A 278 -0.93 -15.85 -7.93
N GLY A 279 -0.66 -16.68 -8.94
CA GLY A 279 -1.71 -17.30 -9.75
C GLY A 279 -1.43 -17.43 -11.25
N ALA A 280 -0.25 -17.02 -11.73
CA ALA A 280 0.14 -17.30 -13.11
C ALA A 280 0.19 -18.82 -13.31
N VAL A 281 -0.74 -19.32 -14.13
CA VAL A 281 -0.71 -20.69 -14.65
C VAL A 281 0.71 -20.93 -15.18
N PRO A 282 1.40 -22.03 -14.79
CA PRO A 282 2.73 -22.31 -15.30
C PRO A 282 2.70 -22.30 -16.84
N PRO A 283 3.73 -21.77 -17.52
CA PRO A 283 3.81 -21.92 -18.96
C PRO A 283 3.76 -23.43 -19.29
N HIS A 284 2.85 -23.79 -20.19
CA HIS A 284 2.78 -25.13 -20.78
C HIS A 284 4.07 -25.51 -21.51
#